data_AF-A0A975PQP3-F1
#
_entry.id   AF-A0A975PQP3-F1
#
_cell.length_a   1.000
_cell.length_b   1.000
_cell.length_c   1.000
_cell.angle_alpha   90.00
_cell.angle_beta   90.00
_cell.angle_gamma   90.00
#
_symmetry.space_group_name_H-M   'P 1'
#
loop_
_entity.id
_entity.type
_entity.pdbx_description
1 polymer ?
#
loop_
_entity_poly.entity_id
_entity_poly.type
_entity_poly.pdbx_seq_one_letter_code
_entity_poly.pdbx_strand_id
1 'polypeptide(L)'
;MTTNRDTYFGALGLSPPGAKSKGTRRTAAGESSDRERDARLAALTRSHEIRQFEIELYWKRANYFWLLQGAVFAAIGLIWRDASGLIPSLLPVGLAALGAVTALAGWLSSQGSKFWQENWEHHIDMLEDEFEGRLHKTAYVGKKGIRWSVSGVNDRLALCFWIFWLFVLLVATSKTNPNWTLDPHKLTLCPTGQEVGTIACWLFAIGGSLYIRDRTSDMHGKDVAYPEGTIELKQGDVRPYLFRREPKI
;
A
#
# COMPACT_ATOMS: atom_id res chain seq x y z
N MET A 1 23.96 7.13 -12.58
CA MET A 1 23.98 6.97 -11.10
C MET A 1 24.30 8.26 -10.36
N THR A 2 25.27 9.07 -10.78
CA THR A 2 25.61 10.36 -10.12
C THR A 2 24.48 11.40 -10.17
N THR A 3 23.79 11.53 -11.30
CA THR A 3 22.70 12.51 -11.47
C THR A 3 21.57 12.33 -10.45
N ASN A 4 21.08 11.11 -10.22
CA ASN A 4 19.99 10.86 -9.24
C ASN A 4 20.44 11.13 -7.80
N ARG A 5 21.72 10.90 -7.49
CA ARG A 5 22.28 11.15 -6.15
C ARG A 5 22.39 12.64 -5.87
N ASP A 6 22.93 13.40 -6.81
CA ASP A 6 23.06 14.84 -6.67
C ASP A 6 21.68 15.52 -6.57
N THR A 7 20.70 15.07 -7.38
CA THR A 7 19.31 15.53 -7.29
C THR A 7 18.68 15.21 -5.93
N TYR A 8 18.89 14.00 -5.39
CA TYR A 8 18.36 13.61 -4.08
C TYR A 8 18.89 14.50 -2.96
N PHE A 9 20.21 14.68 -2.89
CA PHE A 9 20.84 15.52 -1.86
C PHE A 9 20.43 17.00 -2.05
N GLY A 10 20.35 17.47 -3.29
CA GLY A 10 19.81 18.79 -3.62
C GLY A 10 18.37 18.99 -3.11
N ALA A 11 17.50 17.99 -3.24
CA ALA A 11 16.12 18.04 -2.71
C ALA A 11 16.07 18.07 -1.17
N LEU A 12 17.06 17.49 -0.49
CA LEU A 12 17.22 17.61 0.97
C LEU A 12 17.87 18.93 1.41
N GLY A 13 18.32 19.77 0.46
CA GLY A 13 19.11 20.96 0.76
C GLY A 13 20.50 20.66 1.32
N LEU A 14 21.06 19.49 0.99
CA LEU A 14 22.37 19.02 1.46
C LEU A 14 23.32 18.78 0.29
N SER A 15 24.63 18.91 0.52
CA SER A 15 25.62 18.46 -0.45
C SER A 15 25.81 16.93 -0.37
N PRO A 16 26.09 16.24 -1.49
CA PRO A 16 26.40 14.82 -1.46
C PRO A 16 27.74 14.56 -0.76
N PRO A 17 27.94 13.38 -0.14
CA PRO A 17 29.20 13.02 0.50
C PRO A 17 30.38 13.12 -0.47
N GLY A 18 31.45 13.82 -0.07
CA GLY A 18 32.65 14.02 -0.90
C GLY A 18 32.56 15.18 -1.91
N ALA A 19 31.49 15.98 -1.90
CA ALA A 19 31.42 17.21 -2.69
C ALA A 19 32.53 18.19 -2.29
N LYS A 20 33.25 18.76 -3.27
CA LYS A 20 34.30 19.74 -3.01
C LYS A 20 33.70 21.12 -2.71
N SER A 21 34.00 21.67 -1.53
CA SER A 21 33.71 23.07 -1.18
C SER A 21 34.43 24.01 -2.16
N LYS A 22 33.67 24.90 -2.83
CA LYS A 22 34.24 25.96 -3.67
C LYS A 22 34.57 27.18 -2.79
N GLY A 23 35.87 27.43 -2.56
CA GLY A 23 36.37 28.77 -2.24
C GLY A 23 36.23 29.27 -0.79
N THR A 24 35.98 28.41 0.19
CA THR A 24 35.85 28.83 1.61
C THR A 24 37.18 28.75 2.37
N ARG A 25 37.40 29.67 3.32
CA ARG A 25 38.55 29.68 4.26
C ARG A 25 38.64 28.34 4.98
N ARG A 26 39.84 27.73 5.07
CA ARG A 26 40.07 26.33 5.48
C ARG A 26 39.37 25.90 6.80
N THR A 27 39.24 26.80 7.77
CA THR A 27 38.56 26.55 9.05
C THR A 27 37.03 26.56 8.92
N ALA A 28 36.47 27.57 8.26
CA ALA A 28 35.03 27.65 7.98
C ALA A 28 34.54 26.54 7.04
N ALA A 29 35.39 26.09 6.11
CA ALA A 29 35.11 24.96 5.23
C ALA A 29 35.00 23.63 5.98
N GLY A 30 35.83 23.43 7.01
CA GLY A 30 35.76 22.25 7.89
C GLY A 30 34.47 22.24 8.71
N GLU A 31 34.16 23.33 9.39
CA GLU A 31 32.93 23.46 10.19
C GLU A 31 31.65 23.27 9.35
N SER A 32 31.60 23.79 8.12
CA SER A 32 30.45 23.58 7.23
C SER A 32 30.31 22.12 6.81
N SER A 33 31.44 21.44 6.54
CA SER A 33 31.46 20.04 6.14
C SER A 33 30.99 19.13 7.28
N ASP A 34 31.43 19.40 8.51
CA ASP A 34 31.02 18.64 9.69
C ASP A 34 29.51 18.82 9.95
N ARG A 35 28.98 20.05 9.84
CA ARG A 35 27.54 20.31 9.95
C ARG A 35 26.71 19.58 8.91
N GLU A 36 27.13 19.58 7.64
CA GLU A 36 26.42 18.83 6.59
C GLU A 36 26.47 17.32 6.85
N ARG A 37 27.61 16.81 7.31
CA ARG A 37 27.77 15.41 7.68
C ARG A 37 26.82 15.03 8.82
N ASP A 38 26.74 15.86 9.86
CA ASP A 38 25.82 15.66 10.98
C ASP A 38 24.36 15.73 10.54
N ALA A 39 24.02 16.62 9.61
CA ALA A 39 22.68 16.69 9.02
C ALA A 39 22.31 15.44 8.23
N ARG A 40 23.26 14.88 7.43
CA ARG A 40 23.06 13.61 6.72
C ARG A 40 22.89 12.44 7.70
N LEU A 41 23.64 12.41 8.81
CA LEU A 41 23.48 11.42 9.87
C LEU A 41 22.11 11.53 10.54
N ALA A 42 21.67 12.74 10.88
CA ALA A 42 20.35 12.98 11.47
C ALA A 42 19.22 12.53 10.53
N ALA A 43 19.36 12.78 9.22
CA ALA A 43 18.41 12.31 8.21
C ALA A 43 18.39 10.77 8.12
N LEU A 44 19.55 10.10 8.20
CA LEU A 44 19.64 8.64 8.21
C LEU A 44 18.94 8.05 9.43
N THR A 45 19.27 8.55 10.62
CA THR A 45 18.65 8.13 11.89
C THR A 45 17.14 8.31 11.84
N ARG A 46 16.67 9.47 11.36
CA ARG A 46 15.23 9.73 11.21
C ARG A 46 14.57 8.77 10.20
N SER A 47 15.26 8.44 9.12
CA SER A 47 14.75 7.51 8.11
C SER A 47 14.58 6.10 8.67
N HIS A 48 15.52 5.63 9.51
CA HIS A 48 15.39 4.37 10.26
C HIS A 48 14.18 4.38 11.20
N GLU A 49 14.03 5.44 12.00
CA GLU A 49 12.91 5.60 12.93
C GLU A 49 11.56 5.56 12.20
N ILE A 50 11.42 6.34 11.12
CA ILE A 50 10.16 6.41 10.39
C ILE A 50 9.87 5.09 9.66
N ARG A 51 10.89 4.42 9.10
CA ARG A 51 10.70 3.09 8.49
C ARG A 51 10.16 2.09 9.51
N GLN A 52 10.74 2.02 10.71
CA GLN A 52 10.26 1.15 11.77
C GLN A 52 8.82 1.50 12.16
N PHE A 53 8.52 2.79 12.30
CA PHE A 53 7.18 3.28 12.61
C PHE A 53 6.16 2.90 11.52
N GLU A 54 6.50 3.00 10.23
CA GLU A 54 5.62 2.60 9.13
C GLU A 54 5.36 1.08 9.08
N ILE A 55 6.33 0.26 9.49
CA ILE A 55 6.13 -1.19 9.64
C ILE A 55 5.09 -1.46 10.74
N GLU A 56 5.18 -0.77 11.88
CA GLU A 56 4.18 -0.91 12.96
C GLU A 56 2.79 -0.41 12.54
N LEU A 57 2.72 0.75 11.89
CA LEU A 57 1.47 1.30 11.40
C LEU A 57 0.83 0.40 10.35
N TYR A 58 1.62 -0.23 9.48
CA TYR A 58 1.13 -1.20 8.51
C TYR A 58 0.35 -2.33 9.21
N TRP A 59 0.91 -2.92 10.26
CA TRP A 59 0.22 -3.97 11.03
C TRP A 59 -1.02 -3.44 11.74
N LYS A 60 -0.98 -2.23 12.32
CA LYS A 60 -2.14 -1.60 12.97
C LYS A 60 -3.29 -1.37 11.98
N ARG A 61 -3.00 -0.83 10.80
CA ARG A 61 -3.98 -0.63 9.72
C ARG A 61 -4.54 -1.96 9.21
N ALA A 62 -3.67 -2.95 8.99
CA ALA A 62 -4.10 -4.28 8.57
C ALA A 62 -5.05 -4.93 9.58
N ASN A 63 -4.74 -4.86 10.87
CA ASN A 63 -5.58 -5.42 11.93
C ASN A 63 -6.98 -4.83 11.98
N TYR A 64 -7.12 -3.53 11.75
CA TYR A 64 -8.44 -2.88 11.65
C TYR A 64 -9.31 -3.54 10.57
N PHE A 65 -8.76 -3.72 9.36
CA PHE A 65 -9.50 -4.37 8.28
C PHE A 65 -9.78 -5.84 8.57
N TRP A 66 -8.80 -6.59 9.10
CA TRP A 66 -9.00 -7.98 9.50
C TRP A 66 -10.11 -8.16 10.54
N LEU A 67 -10.20 -7.26 11.52
CA LEU A 67 -11.26 -7.31 12.53
C LEU A 67 -12.63 -7.09 11.89
N LEU A 68 -12.74 -6.11 10.99
CA LEU A 68 -13.97 -5.84 10.25
C LEU A 68 -14.39 -7.03 9.37
N GLN A 69 -13.43 -7.64 8.68
CA GLN A 69 -13.64 -8.87 7.91
C GLN A 69 -14.14 -10.01 8.79
N GLY A 70 -13.48 -10.26 9.93
CA GLY A 70 -13.88 -11.28 10.90
C GLY A 70 -15.30 -11.06 11.45
N ALA A 71 -15.67 -9.81 11.72
CA ALA A 71 -17.02 -9.47 12.18
C ALA A 71 -18.10 -9.77 11.12
N VAL A 72 -17.85 -9.44 9.85
CA VAL A 72 -18.77 -9.76 8.75
C VAL A 72 -18.88 -11.27 8.55
N PHE A 73 -17.76 -12.01 8.61
CA PHE A 73 -17.77 -13.47 8.57
C PHE A 73 -18.60 -14.08 9.71
N ALA A 74 -18.41 -13.59 10.93
CA ALA A 74 -19.18 -14.06 12.08
C ALA A 74 -20.68 -13.79 11.90
N ALA A 75 -21.05 -12.60 11.42
CA ALA A 75 -22.44 -12.25 11.15
C ALA A 75 -23.08 -13.19 10.12
N ILE A 76 -22.39 -13.48 9.01
CA ILE A 76 -22.88 -14.44 8.01
C ILE A 76 -22.98 -15.85 8.60
N GLY A 77 -22.01 -16.27 9.41
CA GLY A 77 -22.05 -17.57 10.09
C GLY A 77 -23.23 -17.72 11.05
N LEU A 78 -23.63 -16.65 11.74
CA LEU A 78 -24.83 -16.63 12.57
C LEU A 78 -26.10 -16.73 11.72
N ILE A 79 -26.17 -15.98 10.61
CA ILE A 79 -27.32 -16.05 9.68
C ILE A 79 -27.46 -17.44 9.08
N TRP A 80 -26.35 -18.09 8.71
CA TRP A 80 -26.38 -19.46 8.16
C TRP A 80 -27.01 -20.47 9.12
N ARG A 81 -26.81 -20.29 10.43
CA ARG A 81 -27.31 -21.20 11.47
C ARG A 81 -28.75 -20.91 11.87
N ASP A 82 -29.27 -19.74 11.51
CA ASP A 82 -30.64 -19.38 11.79
C ASP A 82 -31.60 -20.15 10.88
N ALA A 83 -32.50 -20.92 11.51
CA ALA A 83 -33.60 -21.60 10.83
C ALA A 83 -34.95 -20.92 11.09
N SER A 84 -34.97 -19.81 11.85
CA SER A 84 -36.22 -19.15 12.26
C SER A 84 -36.93 -18.43 11.10
N GLY A 85 -36.20 -18.11 10.02
CA GLY A 85 -36.73 -17.36 8.88
C GLY A 85 -37.04 -15.90 9.21
N LEU A 86 -36.67 -15.42 10.41
CA LEU A 86 -36.90 -14.06 10.87
C LEU A 86 -35.87 -13.08 10.30
N ILE A 87 -34.71 -13.59 9.87
CA ILE A 87 -33.65 -12.76 9.30
C ILE A 87 -34.05 -12.31 7.89
N PRO A 88 -34.04 -10.98 7.61
CA PRO A 88 -34.34 -10.49 6.28
C PRO A 88 -33.40 -11.07 5.23
N SER A 89 -33.97 -11.61 4.15
CA SER A 89 -33.20 -12.21 3.04
C SER A 89 -32.22 -11.24 2.36
N LEU A 90 -32.40 -9.93 2.55
CA LEU A 90 -31.51 -8.89 2.03
C LEU A 90 -30.24 -8.70 2.88
N LEU A 91 -30.26 -9.07 4.16
CA LEU A 91 -29.14 -8.82 5.08
C LEU A 91 -27.83 -9.50 4.63
N PRO A 92 -27.81 -10.78 4.19
CA PRO A 92 -26.60 -11.40 3.63
C PRO A 92 -26.03 -10.64 2.42
N VAL A 93 -26.88 -10.06 1.58
CA VAL A 93 -26.48 -9.28 0.41
C VAL A 93 -25.79 -7.99 0.84
N GLY A 94 -26.37 -7.29 1.81
CA GLY A 94 -25.77 -6.09 2.40
C GLY A 94 -24.44 -6.35 3.09
N LEU A 95 -24.34 -7.43 3.86
CA LEU A 95 -23.09 -7.84 4.51
C LEU A 95 -22.01 -8.22 3.50
N ALA A 96 -22.36 -8.91 2.41
CA ALA A 96 -21.42 -9.23 1.34
C ALA A 96 -20.92 -7.97 0.61
N ALA A 97 -21.80 -7.00 0.36
CA ALA A 97 -21.45 -5.71 -0.22
C ALA A 97 -20.50 -4.92 0.70
N LEU A 98 -20.77 -4.91 2.01
CA LEU A 98 -19.87 -4.32 3.02
C LEU A 98 -18.52 -5.03 3.05
N GLY A 99 -18.51 -6.37 3.03
CA GLY A 99 -17.29 -7.18 2.96
C GLY A 99 -16.43 -6.82 1.74
N ALA A 100 -17.04 -6.65 0.56
CA ALA A 100 -16.35 -6.24 -0.65
C ALA A 100 -15.72 -4.84 -0.53
N VAL A 101 -16.49 -3.84 -0.12
CA VAL A 101 -15.98 -2.45 0.02
C VAL A 101 -14.83 -2.38 1.02
N THR A 102 -14.96 -3.07 2.15
CA THR A 102 -13.96 -3.06 3.23
C THR A 102 -12.70 -3.86 2.86
N ALA A 103 -12.83 -4.95 2.09
CA ALA A 103 -11.69 -5.69 1.56
C ALA A 103 -10.91 -4.86 0.53
N LEU A 104 -11.60 -4.13 -0.34
CA LEU A 104 -10.96 -3.21 -1.30
C LEU A 104 -10.20 -2.09 -0.58
N ALA A 105 -10.84 -1.46 0.42
CA ALA A 105 -10.21 -0.43 1.24
C ALA A 105 -8.93 -0.96 1.91
N GLY A 106 -8.98 -2.17 2.48
CA GLY A 106 -7.83 -2.82 3.10
C GLY A 106 -6.72 -3.17 2.11
N TRP A 107 -7.09 -3.58 0.89
CA TRP A 107 -6.15 -3.85 -0.19
C TRP A 107 -5.40 -2.58 -0.62
N LEU A 108 -6.12 -1.49 -0.91
CA LEU A 108 -5.48 -0.21 -1.27
C LEU A 108 -4.68 0.40 -0.11
N SER A 109 -5.14 0.26 1.13
CA SER A 109 -4.36 0.68 2.31
C SER A 109 -3.05 -0.09 2.45
N SER A 110 -3.04 -1.38 2.09
CA SER A 110 -1.82 -2.20 2.04
C SER A 110 -0.84 -1.71 0.97
N GLN A 111 -1.34 -1.33 -0.21
CA GLN A 111 -0.54 -0.74 -1.29
C GLN A 111 0.09 0.60 -0.88
N GLY A 112 -0.70 1.51 -0.30
CA GLY A 112 -0.21 2.81 0.18
C GLY A 112 0.84 2.66 1.28
N SER A 113 0.65 1.71 2.21
CA SER A 113 1.64 1.41 3.25
C SER A 113 2.95 0.90 2.67
N LYS A 114 2.89 0.07 1.63
CA LYS A 114 4.06 -0.46 0.94
C LYS A 114 4.84 0.65 0.24
N PHE A 115 4.15 1.57 -0.43
CA PHE A 115 4.78 2.75 -1.05
C PHE A 115 5.62 3.55 -0.04
N TRP A 116 5.04 3.88 1.12
CA TRP A 116 5.77 4.65 2.14
C TRP A 116 6.94 3.88 2.75
N GLN A 117 6.81 2.57 2.99
CA GLN A 117 7.93 1.74 3.43
C GLN A 117 9.08 1.76 2.41
N GLU A 118 8.76 1.57 1.12
CA GLU A 118 9.75 1.61 0.05
C GLU A 118 10.40 3.00 -0.06
N ASN A 119 9.64 4.08 0.10
CA ASN A 119 10.18 5.44 0.12
C ASN A 119 11.25 5.62 1.21
N TRP A 120 10.96 5.20 2.44
CA TRP A 120 11.93 5.31 3.55
C TRP A 120 13.12 4.37 3.39
N GLU A 121 12.92 3.18 2.80
CA GLU A 121 14.03 2.31 2.39
C GLU A 121 14.97 3.02 1.39
N HIS A 122 14.43 3.78 0.44
CA HIS A 122 15.25 4.56 -0.50
C HIS A 122 16.00 5.70 0.20
N HIS A 123 15.39 6.39 1.18
CA HIS A 123 16.12 7.40 1.95
C HIS A 123 17.31 6.79 2.69
N ILE A 124 17.12 5.64 3.33
CA ILE A 124 18.20 4.89 3.99
C ILE A 124 19.28 4.52 2.97
N ASP A 125 18.90 3.93 1.84
CA ASP A 125 19.84 3.55 0.78
C ASP A 125 20.69 4.74 0.31
N MET A 126 20.12 5.93 0.17
CA MET A 126 20.87 7.11 -0.30
C MET A 126 21.85 7.66 0.74
N LEU A 127 21.60 7.43 2.03
CA LEU A 127 22.34 8.01 3.15
C LEU A 127 23.33 7.03 3.80
N GLU A 128 23.06 5.72 3.80
CA GLU A 128 23.80 4.73 4.61
C GLU A 128 25.28 4.58 4.23
N ASP A 129 25.65 4.81 2.96
CA ASP A 129 27.01 4.56 2.44
C ASP A 129 28.09 5.33 3.21
N GLU A 130 27.77 6.51 3.77
CA GLU A 130 28.72 7.37 4.50
C GLU A 130 28.92 6.93 5.96
N PHE A 131 27.97 6.21 6.56
CA PHE A 131 27.93 5.95 8.02
C PHE A 131 27.93 4.48 8.38
N GLU A 132 27.14 3.67 7.68
CA GLU A 132 26.87 2.26 7.99
C GLU A 132 27.36 1.32 6.88
N GLY A 133 27.85 1.89 5.77
CA GLY A 133 28.21 1.14 4.57
C GLY A 133 26.97 0.70 3.80
N ARG A 134 26.93 -0.55 3.35
CA ARG A 134 25.87 -1.10 2.48
C ARG A 134 24.94 -2.04 3.23
N LEU A 135 24.53 -1.69 4.44
CA LEU A 135 23.82 -2.58 5.35
C LEU A 135 22.45 -3.01 4.80
N HIS A 136 21.63 -2.06 4.37
CA HIS A 136 20.28 -2.32 3.84
C HIS A 136 20.30 -2.81 2.39
N LYS A 137 21.38 -2.47 1.69
CA LYS A 137 21.66 -2.93 0.32
C LYS A 137 22.21 -4.35 0.24
N THR A 138 22.60 -4.97 1.35
CA THR A 138 23.24 -6.29 1.34
C THR A 138 22.35 -7.31 2.03
N ALA A 139 21.91 -8.32 1.29
CA ALA A 139 21.15 -9.44 1.84
C ALA A 139 21.94 -10.74 1.69
N TYR A 140 22.04 -11.51 2.77
CA TYR A 140 22.52 -12.89 2.69
C TYR A 140 21.41 -13.77 2.13
N VAL A 141 21.60 -14.26 0.91
CA VAL A 141 20.61 -15.08 0.21
C VAL A 141 21.09 -16.53 0.18
N GLY A 142 20.42 -17.40 0.93
CA GLY A 142 20.71 -18.84 0.90
C GLY A 142 20.34 -19.49 -0.44
N LYS A 143 20.60 -20.80 -0.59
CA LYS A 143 20.37 -21.58 -1.83
C LYS A 143 18.98 -21.40 -2.48
N LYS A 144 17.98 -21.00 -1.67
CA LYS A 144 16.57 -20.87 -2.07
C LYS A 144 16.17 -19.49 -2.56
N GLY A 145 17.07 -18.50 -2.57
CA GLY A 145 16.74 -17.14 -2.98
C GLY A 145 15.94 -16.36 -1.92
N ILE A 146 15.69 -15.07 -2.20
CA ILE A 146 14.64 -14.30 -1.53
C ILE A 146 13.32 -14.72 -2.19
N ARG A 147 12.46 -15.42 -1.45
CA ARG A 147 11.26 -16.03 -2.06
C ARG A 147 10.04 -15.14 -2.05
N TRP A 148 9.77 -14.47 -0.93
CA TRP A 148 8.52 -13.74 -0.74
C TRP A 148 8.72 -12.47 0.08
N SER A 149 8.07 -11.39 -0.35
CA SER A 149 7.88 -10.20 0.48
C SER A 149 6.65 -10.40 1.36
N VAL A 150 6.78 -10.15 2.66
CA VAL A 150 5.67 -10.25 3.63
C VAL A 150 4.52 -9.34 3.23
N SER A 151 4.81 -8.08 2.89
CA SER A 151 3.81 -7.12 2.42
C SER A 151 3.17 -7.55 1.11
N GLY A 152 3.94 -8.16 0.20
CA GLY A 152 3.44 -8.71 -1.05
C GLY A 152 2.51 -9.93 -0.88
N VAL A 153 2.69 -10.75 0.15
CA VAL A 153 1.78 -11.87 0.43
C VAL A 153 0.46 -11.35 0.97
N ASN A 154 0.51 -10.43 1.94
CA ASN A 154 -0.70 -9.84 2.52
C ASN A 154 -1.49 -9.03 1.48
N ASP A 155 -0.81 -8.30 0.61
CA ASP A 155 -1.41 -7.59 -0.52
C ASP A 155 -2.26 -8.52 -1.41
N ARG A 156 -1.66 -9.64 -1.86
CA ARG A 156 -2.36 -10.63 -2.69
C ARG A 156 -3.51 -11.30 -1.93
N LEU A 157 -3.33 -11.55 -0.64
CA LEU A 157 -4.38 -12.11 0.21
C LEU A 157 -5.58 -11.15 0.34
N ALA A 158 -5.33 -9.84 0.50
CA ALA A 158 -6.40 -8.83 0.53
C ALA A 158 -7.17 -8.78 -0.81
N LEU A 159 -6.46 -8.88 -1.94
CA LEU A 159 -7.10 -9.02 -3.25
C LEU A 159 -7.95 -10.29 -3.36
N CYS A 160 -7.47 -11.42 -2.84
CA CYS A 160 -8.25 -12.66 -2.78
C CYS A 160 -9.54 -12.49 -1.96
N PHE A 161 -9.50 -11.79 -0.82
CA PHE A 161 -10.71 -11.49 -0.05
C PHE A 161 -11.67 -10.61 -0.82
N TRP A 162 -11.18 -9.61 -1.53
CA TRP A 162 -12.04 -8.76 -2.35
C TRP A 162 -12.78 -9.56 -3.42
N ILE A 163 -12.06 -10.41 -4.18
CA ILE A 163 -12.67 -11.31 -5.17
C ILE A 163 -13.66 -12.28 -4.52
N PHE A 164 -13.29 -12.85 -3.37
CA PHE A 164 -14.16 -13.73 -2.60
C PHE A 164 -15.47 -13.03 -2.20
N TRP A 165 -15.43 -11.77 -1.76
CA TRP A 165 -16.65 -11.04 -1.41
C TRP A 165 -17.53 -10.71 -2.61
N LEU A 166 -16.94 -10.43 -3.78
CA LEU A 166 -17.72 -10.27 -5.00
C LEU A 166 -18.45 -11.58 -5.36
N PHE A 167 -17.79 -12.72 -5.16
CA PHE A 167 -18.42 -14.03 -5.34
C PHE A 167 -19.55 -14.26 -4.32
N VAL A 168 -19.34 -13.98 -3.03
CA VAL A 168 -20.39 -14.09 -2.01
C VAL A 168 -21.56 -13.17 -2.31
N LEU A 169 -21.30 -11.93 -2.74
CA LEU A 169 -22.32 -10.96 -3.11
C LEU A 169 -23.17 -11.46 -4.28
N LEU A 170 -22.54 -12.04 -5.29
CA LEU A 170 -23.23 -12.66 -6.41
C LEU A 170 -24.12 -13.82 -5.95
N VAL A 171 -23.58 -14.75 -5.17
CA VAL A 171 -24.33 -15.92 -4.67
C VAL A 171 -25.51 -15.49 -3.78
N ALA A 172 -25.27 -14.56 -2.85
CA ALA A 172 -26.31 -14.04 -1.97
C ALA A 172 -27.42 -13.34 -2.78
N THR A 173 -27.04 -12.57 -3.79
CA THR A 173 -27.99 -11.88 -4.68
C THR A 173 -28.82 -12.89 -5.48
N SER A 174 -28.21 -13.92 -6.08
CA SER A 174 -28.94 -14.95 -6.84
C SER A 174 -29.89 -15.77 -5.96
N LYS A 175 -29.58 -15.92 -4.66
CA LYS A 175 -30.48 -16.59 -3.71
C LYS A 175 -31.64 -15.70 -3.27
N THR A 176 -31.37 -14.42 -2.99
CA THR A 176 -32.38 -13.47 -2.53
C THR A 176 -33.28 -12.98 -3.65
N ASN A 177 -32.75 -12.89 -4.87
CA ASN A 177 -33.44 -12.45 -6.06
C ASN A 177 -33.22 -13.46 -7.21
N PRO A 178 -34.12 -14.45 -7.37
CA PRO A 178 -34.03 -15.46 -8.44
C PRO A 178 -34.11 -14.86 -9.85
N ASN A 179 -34.74 -13.69 -9.99
CA ASN A 179 -34.88 -12.96 -11.26
C ASN A 179 -33.69 -12.02 -11.53
N TRP A 180 -32.64 -12.07 -10.69
CA TRP A 180 -31.47 -11.21 -10.86
C TRP A 180 -30.88 -11.34 -12.26
N THR A 181 -30.68 -10.19 -12.90
CA THR A 181 -30.15 -10.09 -14.25
C THR A 181 -29.21 -8.91 -14.34
N LEU A 182 -28.09 -9.09 -15.07
CA LEU A 182 -27.15 -8.01 -15.40
C LEU A 182 -27.60 -7.22 -16.65
N ASP A 183 -28.66 -7.67 -17.32
CA ASP A 183 -29.20 -7.07 -18.54
C ASP A 183 -30.19 -5.95 -18.19
N PRO A 184 -29.89 -4.66 -18.50
CA PRO A 184 -30.76 -3.53 -18.21
C PRO A 184 -32.16 -3.66 -18.80
N HIS A 185 -32.28 -4.35 -19.94
CA HIS A 185 -33.55 -4.49 -20.66
C HIS A 185 -34.49 -5.54 -20.05
N LYS A 186 -33.99 -6.35 -19.12
CA LYS A 186 -34.76 -7.38 -18.40
C LYS A 186 -35.19 -6.92 -17.01
N LEU A 187 -34.88 -5.69 -16.61
CA LEU A 187 -35.43 -5.13 -15.38
C LEU A 187 -36.94 -4.91 -15.52
N THR A 188 -37.69 -5.40 -14.55
CA THR A 188 -39.13 -5.20 -14.44
C THR A 188 -39.47 -3.72 -14.23
N LEU A 189 -40.51 -3.23 -14.90
CA LEU A 189 -41.02 -1.86 -14.75
C LEU A 189 -41.49 -1.52 -13.32
N CYS A 190 -41.90 -2.52 -12.53
CA CYS A 190 -42.23 -2.38 -11.11
C CYS A 190 -41.39 -3.39 -10.30
N PRO A 191 -40.17 -3.03 -9.87
CA PRO A 191 -39.33 -3.93 -9.10
C PRO A 191 -39.93 -4.19 -7.71
N THR A 192 -39.82 -5.43 -7.26
CA THR A 192 -40.10 -5.84 -5.89
C THR A 192 -39.14 -5.15 -4.91
N GLY A 193 -39.53 -5.01 -3.63
CA GLY A 193 -38.64 -4.45 -2.61
C GLY A 193 -37.30 -5.19 -2.46
N GLN A 194 -37.29 -6.50 -2.74
CA GLN A 194 -36.08 -7.31 -2.77
C GLN A 194 -35.17 -6.95 -3.95
N GLU A 195 -35.72 -6.78 -5.15
CA GLU A 195 -34.97 -6.32 -6.33
C GLU A 195 -34.34 -4.95 -6.07
N VAL A 196 -35.12 -3.97 -5.59
CA VAL A 196 -34.62 -2.64 -5.25
C VAL A 196 -33.48 -2.73 -4.22
N GLY A 197 -33.66 -3.54 -3.17
CA GLY A 197 -32.65 -3.74 -2.15
C GLY A 197 -31.35 -4.34 -2.70
N THR A 198 -31.44 -5.39 -3.52
CA THR A 198 -30.24 -6.01 -4.13
C THR A 198 -29.50 -5.05 -5.05
N ILE A 199 -30.21 -4.28 -5.87
CA ILE A 199 -29.62 -3.24 -6.73
C ILE A 199 -28.92 -2.18 -5.87
N ALA A 200 -29.53 -1.73 -4.79
CA ALA A 200 -28.92 -0.77 -3.87
C ALA A 200 -27.62 -1.30 -3.25
N CYS A 201 -27.55 -2.58 -2.87
CA CYS A 201 -26.34 -3.21 -2.37
C CYS A 201 -25.22 -3.25 -3.43
N TRP A 202 -25.54 -3.55 -4.69
CA TRP A 202 -24.58 -3.50 -5.79
C TRP A 202 -24.12 -2.08 -6.10
N LEU A 203 -25.02 -1.10 -6.12
CA LEU A 203 -24.68 0.31 -6.27
C LEU A 203 -23.79 0.79 -5.13
N PHE A 204 -24.04 0.35 -3.90
CA PHE A 204 -23.15 0.62 -2.77
C PHE A 204 -21.77 -0.02 -2.97
N ALA A 205 -21.70 -1.30 -3.38
CA ALA A 205 -20.42 -1.97 -3.62
C ALA A 205 -19.62 -1.31 -4.74
N ILE A 206 -20.26 -1.04 -5.88
CA ILE A 206 -19.63 -0.41 -7.05
C ILE A 206 -19.30 1.04 -6.76
N GLY A 207 -20.27 1.83 -6.31
CA GLY A 207 -20.10 3.25 -6.00
C GLY A 207 -19.09 3.48 -4.89
N GLY A 208 -19.11 2.66 -3.83
CA GLY A 208 -18.09 2.67 -2.78
C GLY A 208 -16.70 2.31 -3.32
N SER A 209 -16.61 1.28 -4.16
CA SER A 209 -15.33 0.89 -4.78
C SER A 209 -14.77 1.96 -5.70
N LEU A 210 -15.61 2.59 -6.51
CA LEU A 210 -15.24 3.69 -7.38
C LEU A 210 -14.85 4.92 -6.57
N TYR A 211 -15.64 5.30 -5.55
CA TYR A 211 -15.33 6.43 -4.68
C TYR A 211 -13.96 6.28 -4.01
N ILE A 212 -13.68 5.08 -3.48
CA ILE A 212 -12.39 4.75 -2.86
C ILE A 212 -11.24 4.79 -3.88
N ARG A 213 -11.49 4.40 -5.14
CA ARG A 213 -10.48 4.36 -6.20
C ARG A 213 -10.23 5.72 -6.88
N ASP A 214 -11.25 6.53 -7.05
CA ASP A 214 -11.28 7.72 -7.92
C ASP A 214 -10.87 9.01 -7.19
N ARG A 215 -10.97 9.06 -5.85
CA ARG A 215 -10.49 10.17 -5.00
C ARG A 215 -8.97 10.10 -4.79
N THR A 216 -8.20 10.05 -5.87
CA THR A 216 -6.74 10.11 -5.78
C THR A 216 -6.23 11.54 -5.56
N SER A 217 -6.97 12.62 -5.83
CA SER A 217 -6.43 13.98 -5.70
C SER A 217 -6.22 14.49 -4.27
N ASP A 218 -6.99 14.01 -3.29
CA ASP A 218 -6.79 14.28 -1.85
C ASP A 218 -5.98 13.20 -1.13
N MET A 219 -5.75 12.05 -1.77
CA MET A 219 -4.90 10.94 -1.30
C MET A 219 -3.52 10.86 -1.96
N HIS A 220 -3.29 11.57 -3.08
CA HIS A 220 -1.95 12.01 -3.48
C HIS A 220 -1.49 12.90 -2.33
N GLY A 221 -0.54 12.44 -1.52
CA GLY A 221 -0.08 13.18 -0.35
C GLY A 221 0.12 14.64 -0.73
N LYS A 222 -0.61 15.55 -0.03
CA LYS A 222 -0.67 17.01 -0.26
C LYS A 222 0.49 17.47 -1.12
N ASP A 223 0.24 17.87 -2.37
CA ASP A 223 1.22 18.32 -3.37
C ASP A 223 2.60 18.56 -2.75
N VAL A 224 3.36 17.47 -2.56
CA VAL A 224 4.75 17.62 -2.14
C VAL A 224 5.37 18.20 -3.39
N ALA A 225 5.69 19.49 -3.33
CA ALA A 225 6.36 20.16 -4.44
C ALA A 225 7.65 19.37 -4.71
N TYR A 226 7.60 18.50 -5.71
CA TYR A 226 8.80 17.86 -6.21
C TYR A 226 9.61 18.97 -6.85
N PRO A 227 10.83 19.28 -6.37
CA PRO A 227 11.68 20.23 -7.06
C PRO A 227 11.79 19.79 -8.52
N GLU A 228 11.68 20.75 -9.47
CA GLU A 228 11.77 20.47 -10.90
C GLU A 228 12.99 19.56 -11.19
N GLY A 229 12.70 18.33 -11.63
CA GLY A 229 13.67 17.23 -11.60
C GLY A 229 13.23 16.07 -10.72
N THR A 230 11.93 15.74 -10.72
CA THR A 230 11.40 14.49 -10.18
C THR A 230 12.35 13.36 -10.54
N ILE A 231 12.88 12.67 -9.53
CA ILE A 231 13.69 11.48 -9.73
C ILE A 231 12.71 10.41 -10.24
N GLU A 232 12.41 10.43 -11.54
CA GLU A 232 11.88 9.26 -12.23
C GLU A 232 13.01 8.23 -12.16
N LEU A 233 12.98 7.42 -11.10
CA LEU A 233 13.68 6.16 -11.09
C LEU A 233 13.12 5.39 -12.28
N LYS A 234 13.86 5.39 -13.40
CA LYS A 234 13.52 4.55 -14.55
C LYS A 234 13.31 3.15 -14.01
N GLN A 235 12.38 2.39 -14.59
CA GLN A 235 12.02 1.06 -14.10
C GLN A 235 13.20 0.05 -14.04
N GLY A 236 14.38 0.40 -14.59
CA GLY A 236 15.65 -0.32 -14.43
C GLY A 236 16.61 0.18 -13.33
N ASP A 237 16.35 1.33 -12.70
CA ASP A 237 17.06 1.85 -11.51
C ASP A 237 16.38 1.39 -10.20
N VAL A 238 15.19 0.79 -10.29
CA VAL A 238 14.50 0.16 -9.16
C VAL A 238 15.05 -1.27 -8.96
N ARG A 239 15.80 -1.45 -7.85
CA ARG A 239 16.38 -2.70 -7.31
C ARG A 239 17.10 -3.63 -8.32
N PRO A 240 18.40 -3.41 -8.61
CA PRO A 240 19.26 -4.43 -9.20
C PRO A 240 19.89 -5.34 -8.11
N TYR A 241 19.07 -5.98 -7.27
CA TYR A 241 19.57 -7.03 -6.36
C TYR A 241 19.35 -8.42 -6.93
N LEU A 242 19.88 -8.71 -8.11
CA LEU A 242 20.00 -10.11 -8.57
C LEU A 242 21.22 -10.46 -9.43
N PHE A 243 22.14 -9.54 -9.79
CA PHE A 243 23.36 -9.97 -10.46
C PHE A 243 24.61 -9.16 -10.09
N ARG A 244 25.43 -9.74 -9.21
CA ARG A 244 26.85 -9.89 -9.53
C ARG A 244 27.27 -11.31 -9.17
N ARG A 245 27.56 -12.11 -10.20
CA ARG A 245 28.05 -13.49 -10.08
C ARG A 245 29.28 -13.56 -9.19
N GLU A 246 29.21 -14.51 -8.24
CA GLU A 246 30.23 -15.30 -7.54
C GLU A 246 31.41 -14.63 -6.81
N PRO A 247 31.80 -15.24 -5.67
CA PRO A 247 33.09 -15.92 -5.68
C PRO A 247 32.92 -17.43 -5.53
N LYS A 248 33.64 -18.17 -6.38
CA LYS A 248 33.94 -19.59 -6.22
C LYS A 248 34.66 -19.83 -4.90
N ILE A 249 34.12 -20.71 -4.07
CA ILE A 249 34.90 -21.69 -3.29
C ILE A 249 34.07 -22.99 -3.28
#